data_AF-A0A919BBF1-F1
#
_entry.id   AF-A0A919BBF1-F1
#
_cell.length_a   1.000
_cell.length_b   1.000
_cell.length_c   1.000
_cell.angle_alpha   90.00
_cell.angle_beta   90.00
_cell.angle_gamma   90.00
#
_symmetry.space_group_name_H-M   'P 1'
#
loop_
_entity.id
_entity.type
_entity.pdbx_description
1 polymer ?
#
loop_
_entity_poly.entity_id
_entity_poly.type
_entity_poly.pdbx_seq_one_letter_code
_entity_poly.pdbx_strand_id
1 'polypeptide(L)'
;MTNSTQAEPPALAAATAMFIEVLVVGIGTLAAAVLLFIALIGPANTSKLAPAADSSLIAGVALAAAYALGILIDRAADTILAPRRRRLRIHHFPSDGVYAQARLRLADNPIQAARADYARSRMRICRGWILNVIALTLTADLAMLRYTFDDRALILCVTTLLGAVTSFGFYRAWSALTETGYRKLAQQTALLTSPAVPSQPDPSATLT
;
A
#
# COMPACT_ATOMS: atom_id res chain seq x y z
N MET A 1 1.06 -40.66 13.25
CA MET A 1 1.69 -39.38 13.65
C MET A 1 1.18 -38.29 12.72
N THR A 2 -0.01 -37.76 12.99
CA THR A 2 -0.59 -36.66 12.22
C THR A 2 -0.15 -35.36 12.89
N ASN A 3 0.83 -34.67 12.29
CA ASN A 3 1.12 -33.28 12.64
C ASN A 3 -0.10 -32.45 12.23
N SER A 4 -1.00 -32.21 13.19
CA SER A 4 -1.97 -31.13 13.10
C SER A 4 -1.17 -29.84 13.02
N THR A 5 -1.02 -29.31 11.80
CA THR A 5 -0.57 -27.95 11.53
C THR A 5 -1.46 -27.02 12.32
N GLN A 6 -0.99 -26.64 13.50
CA GLN A 6 -1.65 -25.71 14.39
C GLN A 6 -1.77 -24.40 13.61
N ALA A 7 -3.00 -24.05 13.21
CA ALA A 7 -3.25 -22.81 12.47
C ALA A 7 -2.67 -21.66 13.29
N GLU A 8 -1.71 -20.94 12.72
CA GLU A 8 -1.13 -19.76 13.36
C GLU A 8 -2.27 -18.83 13.82
N PRO A 9 -2.20 -18.28 15.05
CA PRO A 9 -3.24 -17.40 15.53
C PRO A 9 -3.36 -16.20 14.56
N PRO A 10 -4.58 -15.83 14.13
CA PRO A 10 -4.81 -14.87 13.05
C PRO A 10 -4.16 -13.49 13.29
N ALA A 11 -3.88 -13.15 14.55
CA ALA A 11 -3.18 -11.92 14.93
C ALA A 11 -1.70 -11.90 14.51
N LEU A 12 -0.99 -13.04 14.60
CA LEU A 12 0.43 -13.12 14.26
C LEU A 12 0.62 -12.94 12.74
N ALA A 13 -0.17 -13.64 11.93
CA ALA A 13 -0.15 -13.52 10.48
C ALA A 13 -0.45 -12.08 10.01
N ALA A 14 -1.39 -11.39 10.67
CA ALA A 14 -1.73 -9.99 10.36
C ALA A 14 -0.58 -9.03 10.72
N ALA A 15 0.09 -9.22 11.85
CA ALA A 15 1.24 -8.41 12.24
C ALA A 15 2.43 -8.60 11.28
N THR A 16 2.70 -9.84 10.88
CA THR A 16 3.74 -10.18 9.89
C THR A 16 3.44 -9.53 8.53
N ALA A 17 2.19 -9.59 8.07
CA ALA A 17 1.78 -8.93 6.83
C ALA A 17 2.02 -7.41 6.88
N MET A 18 1.63 -6.76 7.98
CA MET A 18 1.88 -5.32 8.17
C MET A 18 3.38 -4.99 8.16
N PHE A 19 4.22 -5.83 8.78
CA PHE A 19 5.67 -5.64 8.79
C PHE A 19 6.25 -5.76 7.36
N ILE A 20 5.83 -6.80 6.62
CA ILE A 20 6.26 -7.01 5.23
C ILE A 20 5.83 -5.85 4.34
N GLU A 21 4.61 -5.34 4.47
CA GLU A 21 4.13 -4.17 3.72
C GLU A 21 5.05 -2.97 3.88
N VAL A 22 5.37 -2.62 5.13
CA VAL A 22 6.25 -1.50 5.48
C VAL A 22 7.65 -1.74 4.94
N LEU A 23 8.17 -2.97 5.10
CA LEU A 23 9.51 -3.32 4.64
C LEU A 23 9.63 -3.23 3.11
N VAL A 24 8.63 -3.72 2.37
CA VAL A 24 8.59 -3.67 0.90
C VAL A 24 8.59 -2.23 0.40
N VAL A 25 7.82 -1.34 1.03
CA VAL A 25 7.87 0.10 0.72
C VAL A 25 9.24 0.68 1.09
N GLY A 26 9.77 0.30 2.26
CA GLY A 26 11.05 0.74 2.76
C GLY A 26 12.25 0.41 1.86
N ILE A 27 12.27 -0.80 1.30
CA ILE A 27 13.31 -1.24 0.36
C ILE A 27 13.32 -0.35 -0.89
N GLY A 28 12.16 -0.01 -1.44
CA GLY A 28 12.08 0.89 -2.59
C GLY A 28 12.63 2.29 -2.27
N THR A 29 12.35 2.80 -1.07
CA THR A 29 12.88 4.09 -0.62
C THR A 29 14.39 4.04 -0.39
N LEU A 30 14.88 2.97 0.24
CA LEU A 30 16.30 2.77 0.48
C LEU A 30 17.06 2.67 -0.85
N ALA A 31 16.53 1.93 -1.82
CA ALA A 31 17.11 1.85 -3.16
C ALA A 31 17.21 3.23 -3.83
N ALA A 32 16.15 4.05 -3.73
CA ALA A 32 16.18 5.42 -4.23
C ALA A 32 17.24 6.28 -3.51
N ALA A 33 17.38 6.14 -2.18
CA ALA A 33 18.38 6.86 -1.39
C ALA A 33 19.82 6.42 -1.72
N VAL A 34 20.05 5.13 -1.94
CA VAL A 34 21.34 4.59 -2.38
C VAL A 34 21.68 5.10 -3.79
N LEU A 35 20.72 5.09 -4.72
CA LEU A 35 20.91 5.67 -6.06
C LEU A 35 21.23 7.16 -5.99
N LEU A 36 20.54 7.91 -5.14
CA LEU A 36 20.85 9.32 -4.90
C LEU A 36 22.27 9.49 -4.38
N PHE A 37 22.67 8.69 -3.39
CA PHE A 37 24.03 8.73 -2.86
C PHE A 37 25.07 8.43 -3.94
N ILE A 38 24.87 7.39 -4.76
CA ILE A 38 25.72 7.04 -5.91
C ILE A 38 25.82 8.23 -6.89
N ALA A 39 24.70 8.87 -7.21
CA ALA A 39 24.66 10.01 -8.10
C ALA A 39 25.44 11.21 -7.54
N LEU A 40 25.39 11.45 -6.23
CA LEU A 40 26.09 12.53 -5.55
C LEU A 40 27.61 12.31 -5.47
N ILE A 41 28.07 11.11 -5.13
CA ILE A 41 29.51 10.81 -4.99
C ILE A 41 30.21 10.59 -6.34
N GLY A 42 29.47 10.17 -7.35
CA GLY A 42 29.94 9.91 -8.71
C GLY A 42 30.76 8.61 -8.89
N PRO A 43 31.03 8.23 -10.16
CA PRO A 43 31.54 6.90 -10.54
C PRO A 43 32.87 6.51 -9.88
N ALA A 44 33.82 7.44 -9.80
CA ALA A 44 35.16 7.17 -9.28
C ALA A 44 35.17 6.83 -7.77
N ASN A 45 34.22 7.37 -7.01
CA ASN A 45 34.09 7.07 -5.58
C ASN A 45 33.19 5.85 -5.34
N THR A 46 32.15 5.67 -6.17
CA THR A 46 31.27 4.50 -6.10
C THR A 46 32.07 3.20 -6.27
N SER A 47 32.99 3.12 -7.22
CA SER A 47 33.80 1.90 -7.44
C SER A 47 34.68 1.55 -6.24
N LYS A 48 35.18 2.55 -5.50
CA LYS A 48 35.98 2.35 -4.29
C LYS A 48 35.15 1.86 -3.10
N LEU A 49 33.89 2.26 -3.03
CA LEU A 49 32.97 1.89 -1.95
C LEU A 49 32.22 0.58 -2.20
N ALA A 50 32.16 0.11 -3.45
CA ALA A 50 31.46 -1.12 -3.81
C ALA A 50 31.88 -2.35 -2.96
N PRO A 51 33.18 -2.61 -2.68
CA PRO A 51 33.57 -3.78 -1.87
C PRO A 51 33.07 -3.73 -0.43
N ALA A 52 32.82 -2.53 0.12
CA ALA A 52 32.26 -2.40 1.46
C ALA A 52 30.80 -2.87 1.50
N ALA A 53 30.05 -2.75 0.39
CA ALA A 53 28.64 -3.11 0.34
C ALA A 53 28.36 -4.62 0.53
N ASP A 54 29.36 -5.48 0.31
CA ASP A 54 29.24 -6.94 0.46
C ASP A 54 29.27 -7.41 1.93
N SER A 55 29.39 -6.49 2.89
CA SER A 55 29.37 -6.84 4.31
C SER A 55 27.96 -7.19 4.81
N SER A 56 27.84 -8.34 5.48
CA SER A 56 26.59 -8.74 6.18
C SER A 56 26.13 -7.73 7.22
N LEU A 57 27.07 -7.00 7.84
CA LEU A 57 26.76 -5.91 8.77
C LEU A 57 26.02 -4.77 8.06
N ILE A 58 26.49 -4.38 6.88
CA ILE A 58 25.86 -3.33 6.07
C ILE A 58 24.48 -3.78 5.61
N ALA A 59 24.31 -5.03 5.20
CA ALA A 59 23.00 -5.59 4.88
C ALA A 59 22.03 -5.53 6.08
N GLY A 60 22.50 -5.85 7.29
CA GLY A 60 21.69 -5.74 8.52
C GLY A 60 21.27 -4.30 8.83
N VAL A 61 22.21 -3.35 8.75
CA VAL A 61 21.93 -1.92 8.94
C VAL A 61 20.97 -1.40 7.86
N ALA A 62 21.18 -1.79 6.60
CA ALA A 62 20.32 -1.47 5.48
C ALA A 62 18.89 -1.99 5.70
N LEU A 63 18.73 -3.20 6.21
CA LEU A 63 17.41 -3.77 6.51
C LEU A 63 16.68 -2.97 7.61
N ALA A 64 17.39 -2.61 8.68
CA ALA A 64 16.83 -1.77 9.75
C ALA A 64 16.44 -0.38 9.24
N ALA A 65 17.30 0.24 8.41
CA ALA A 65 17.03 1.52 7.77
C ALA A 65 15.84 1.45 6.81
N ALA A 66 15.73 0.37 6.01
CA ALA A 66 14.61 0.15 5.11
C ALA A 66 13.29 0.15 5.89
N TYR A 67 13.20 -0.57 7.01
CA TYR A 67 11.99 -0.59 7.83
C TYR A 67 11.61 0.82 8.32
N ALA A 68 12.56 1.58 8.88
CA ALA A 68 12.30 2.94 9.36
C ALA A 68 11.86 3.89 8.23
N LEU A 69 12.53 3.84 7.08
CA LEU A 69 12.18 4.60 5.88
C LEU A 69 10.79 4.22 5.35
N GLY A 70 10.44 2.94 5.39
CA GLY A 70 9.13 2.44 4.98
C GLY A 70 7.99 3.06 5.80
N ILE A 71 8.17 3.20 7.12
CA ILE A 71 7.19 3.88 7.98
C ILE A 71 7.04 5.34 7.56
N LEU A 72 8.16 6.04 7.35
CA LEU A 72 8.15 7.47 6.98
C LEU A 72 7.45 7.69 5.63
N ILE A 73 7.77 6.87 4.63
CA ILE A 73 7.17 6.99 3.29
C ILE A 73 5.69 6.59 3.30
N ASP A 74 5.29 5.57 4.07
CA ASP A 74 3.87 5.24 4.20
C ASP A 74 3.07 6.43 4.79
N ARG A 75 3.63 7.13 5.79
CA ARG A 75 3.00 8.32 6.40
C ARG A 75 2.99 9.54 5.49
N ALA A 76 4.10 9.78 4.78
CA ALA A 76 4.18 10.84 3.78
C ALA A 76 3.13 10.62 2.69
N ALA A 77 3.04 9.39 2.16
CA ALA A 77 2.08 9.04 1.13
C ALA A 77 0.63 9.11 1.63
N ASP A 78 0.36 8.73 2.89
CA ASP A 78 -0.97 8.91 3.50
C ASP A 78 -1.39 10.38 3.52
N THR A 79 -0.48 11.26 3.93
CA THR A 79 -0.71 12.70 4.02
C THR A 79 -0.95 13.31 2.64
N ILE A 80 -0.09 12.99 1.66
CA ILE A 80 -0.18 13.49 0.29
C ILE A 80 -1.50 13.06 -0.38
N LEU A 81 -1.94 11.82 -0.17
CA LEU A 81 -3.15 11.28 -0.80
C LEU A 81 -4.43 11.49 0.03
N ALA A 82 -4.34 12.05 1.25
CA ALA A 82 -5.48 12.26 2.13
C ALA A 82 -6.60 13.10 1.49
N PRO A 83 -6.34 14.20 0.75
CA PRO A 83 -7.39 14.98 0.11
C PRO A 83 -8.16 14.17 -0.94
N ARG A 84 -7.45 13.38 -1.76
CA ARG A 84 -8.06 12.55 -2.79
C ARG A 84 -8.89 11.42 -2.18
N ARG A 85 -8.36 10.77 -1.13
CA ARG A 85 -9.08 9.75 -0.36
C ARG A 85 -10.37 10.32 0.24
N ARG A 86 -10.32 11.53 0.82
CA ARG A 86 -11.50 12.21 1.38
C ARG A 86 -12.56 12.46 0.30
N ARG A 87 -12.17 12.93 -0.89
CA ARG A 87 -13.09 13.10 -2.03
C ARG A 87 -13.78 11.79 -2.40
N LEU A 88 -13.01 10.70 -2.56
CA LEU A 88 -13.56 9.37 -2.86
C LEU A 88 -14.54 8.89 -1.79
N ARG A 89 -14.25 9.16 -0.51
CA ARG A 89 -15.12 8.77 0.61
C ARG A 89 -16.48 9.46 0.56
N ILE A 90 -16.51 10.77 0.30
CA ILE A 90 -17.75 11.58 0.30
C ILE A 90 -18.74 11.11 -0.77
N HIS A 91 -18.27 10.52 -1.87
CA HIS A 91 -19.15 9.94 -2.89
C HIS A 91 -19.94 8.72 -2.42
N HIS A 92 -19.50 8.04 -1.37
CA HIS A 92 -20.16 6.82 -0.86
C HIS A 92 -20.72 6.98 0.55
N PHE A 93 -20.20 7.93 1.34
CA PHE A 93 -20.61 8.15 2.72
C PHE A 93 -20.90 9.63 2.95
N PRO A 94 -22.14 10.00 3.34
CA PRO A 94 -22.53 11.40 3.50
C PRO A 94 -21.86 12.06 4.71
N SER A 95 -21.45 11.28 5.72
CA SER A 95 -20.77 11.79 6.90
C SER A 95 -19.74 10.80 7.46
N ASP A 96 -18.79 11.33 8.23
CA ASP A 96 -17.74 10.54 8.87
C ASP A 96 -18.30 9.57 9.92
N GLY A 97 -19.42 9.92 10.56
CA GLY A 97 -20.13 9.06 11.49
C GLY A 97 -20.72 7.81 10.82
N VAL A 98 -21.37 7.96 9.66
CA VAL A 98 -21.92 6.83 8.90
C VAL A 98 -20.81 5.90 8.43
N TYR A 99 -19.67 6.47 8.00
CA TYR A 99 -18.49 5.69 7.65
C TYR A 99 -17.90 4.91 8.84
N ALA A 100 -17.80 5.55 10.01
CA ALA A 100 -17.31 4.91 11.23
C ALA A 100 -18.23 3.74 11.65
N GLN A 101 -19.55 3.93 11.61
CA GLN A 101 -20.52 2.89 11.93
C GLN A 101 -20.45 1.71 10.94
N ALA A 102 -20.31 2.00 9.64
CA ALA A 102 -20.12 0.97 8.61
C ALA A 102 -18.87 0.13 8.88
N ARG A 103 -17.77 0.76 9.33
CA ARG A 103 -16.54 0.05 9.69
C ARG A 103 -16.67 -0.82 10.94
N LEU A 104 -17.43 -0.37 11.94
CA LEU A 104 -17.71 -1.17 13.14
C LEU A 104 -18.49 -2.43 12.76
N ARG A 105 -19.57 -2.30 11.97
CA ARG A 105 -20.37 -3.44 11.49
C ARG A 105 -19.56 -4.42 10.64
N LEU A 106 -18.57 -3.95 9.89
CA LEU A 106 -17.67 -4.82 9.13
C LEU A 106 -16.81 -5.70 10.05
N ALA A 107 -16.45 -5.21 11.23
CA ALA A 107 -15.65 -5.96 12.20
C ALA A 107 -16.44 -7.14 12.81
N ASP A 108 -17.78 -7.06 12.83
CA ASP A 108 -18.65 -8.11 13.34
C ASP A 108 -18.67 -9.36 12.43
N ASN A 109 -18.21 -9.25 11.16
CA ASN A 109 -18.12 -10.37 10.24
C ASN A 109 -16.65 -10.71 9.90
N PRO A 110 -16.08 -11.80 10.47
CA PRO A 110 -14.65 -12.09 10.36
C PRO A 110 -14.19 -12.35 8.91
N ILE A 111 -15.04 -12.93 8.06
CA ILE A 111 -14.71 -13.19 6.65
C ILE A 111 -14.60 -11.87 5.88
N GLN A 112 -15.52 -10.93 6.14
CA GLN A 112 -15.49 -9.62 5.49
C GLN A 112 -14.35 -8.75 6.02
N ALA A 113 -14.08 -8.82 7.32
CA ALA A 113 -12.94 -8.15 7.95
C ALA A 113 -11.61 -8.60 7.32
N ALA A 114 -11.37 -9.91 7.18
CA ALA A 114 -10.16 -10.44 6.55
C ALA A 114 -9.97 -9.97 5.10
N ARG A 115 -11.06 -9.94 4.31
CA ARG A 115 -11.03 -9.40 2.93
C ARG A 115 -10.72 -7.91 2.91
N ALA A 116 -11.25 -7.15 3.87
CA ALA A 116 -10.97 -5.72 3.99
C ALA A 116 -9.53 -5.44 4.41
N ASP A 117 -8.95 -6.27 5.28
CA ASP A 117 -7.55 -6.17 5.68
C ASP A 117 -6.62 -6.46 4.51
N TYR A 118 -6.90 -7.50 3.72
CA TYR A 118 -6.18 -7.75 2.48
C TYR A 118 -6.28 -6.59 1.48
N ALA A 119 -7.46 -5.97 1.33
CA ALA A 119 -7.62 -4.79 0.47
C ALA A 119 -6.84 -3.58 0.99
N ARG A 120 -6.80 -3.35 2.31
CA ARG A 120 -6.02 -2.27 2.94
C ARG A 120 -4.52 -2.48 2.75
N SER A 121 -4.05 -3.71 2.90
CA SER A 121 -2.67 -4.12 2.65
C SER A 121 -2.21 -3.69 1.25
N ARG A 122 -2.95 -4.13 0.22
CA ARG A 122 -2.67 -3.76 -1.18
C ARG A 122 -2.71 -2.26 -1.42
N MET A 123 -3.64 -1.56 -0.77
CA MET A 123 -3.77 -0.10 -0.88
C MET A 123 -2.56 0.63 -0.30
N ARG A 124 -2.03 0.19 0.85
CA ARG A 124 -0.82 0.76 1.45
C ARG A 124 0.40 0.56 0.55
N ILE A 125 0.59 -0.67 0.04
CA ILE A 125 1.68 -0.98 -0.90
C ILE A 125 1.58 -0.07 -2.13
N CYS A 126 0.43 -0.05 -2.82
CA CYS A 126 0.28 0.79 -4.02
C CYS A 126 0.57 2.26 -3.72
N ARG A 127 0.08 2.77 -2.60
CA ARG A 127 0.30 4.16 -2.18
C ARG A 127 1.79 4.48 -1.96
N GLY A 128 2.51 3.66 -1.19
CA GLY A 128 3.94 3.88 -0.96
C GLY A 128 4.74 3.79 -2.26
N TRP A 129 4.37 2.86 -3.13
CA TRP A 129 5.04 2.67 -4.42
C TRP A 129 4.85 3.81 -5.42
N ILE A 130 3.78 4.63 -5.31
CA ILE A 130 3.68 5.86 -6.11
C ILE A 130 4.89 6.77 -5.84
N LEU A 131 5.21 7.01 -4.57
CA LEU A 131 6.33 7.86 -4.17
C LEU A 131 7.67 7.21 -4.47
N ASN A 132 7.81 5.90 -4.22
CA ASN A 132 9.06 5.19 -4.52
C ASN A 132 9.38 5.20 -6.01
N VAL A 133 8.40 4.97 -6.89
CA VAL A 133 8.66 5.00 -8.33
C VAL A 133 9.09 6.40 -8.77
N ILE A 134 8.45 7.45 -8.27
CA ILE A 134 8.85 8.84 -8.56
C ILE A 134 10.30 9.07 -8.09
N ALA A 135 10.61 8.71 -6.84
CA ALA A 135 11.94 8.89 -6.27
C ALA A 135 13.00 8.09 -7.03
N LEU A 136 12.75 6.80 -7.31
CA LEU A 136 13.63 5.93 -8.08
C LEU A 136 13.88 6.47 -9.48
N THR A 137 12.85 6.96 -10.16
CA THR A 137 12.99 7.53 -11.50
C THR A 137 13.88 8.77 -11.46
N LEU A 138 13.61 9.70 -10.55
CA LEU A 138 14.40 10.93 -10.41
C LEU A 138 15.86 10.65 -10.03
N THR A 139 16.10 9.73 -9.11
CA THR A 139 17.46 9.41 -8.66
C THR A 139 18.21 8.56 -9.67
N ALA A 140 17.52 7.69 -10.43
CA ALA A 140 18.10 6.99 -11.57
C ALA A 140 18.50 7.96 -12.68
N ASP A 141 17.61 8.89 -13.06
CA ASP A 141 17.91 9.91 -14.08
C ASP A 141 19.10 10.78 -13.63
N LEU A 142 19.15 11.18 -12.35
CA LEU A 142 20.28 11.93 -11.79
C LEU A 142 21.60 11.12 -11.86
N ALA A 143 21.55 9.83 -11.52
CA ALA A 143 22.70 8.94 -11.62
C ALA A 143 23.14 8.80 -13.09
N MET A 144 22.22 8.59 -14.02
CA MET A 144 22.51 8.46 -15.45
C MET A 144 23.14 9.72 -16.04
N LEU A 145 22.77 10.91 -15.57
CA LEU A 145 23.41 12.16 -15.98
C LEU A 145 24.87 12.25 -15.53
N ARG A 146 25.23 11.57 -14.44
CA ARG A 146 26.60 11.58 -13.89
C ARG A 146 27.53 10.57 -14.53
N TYR A 147 26.99 9.52 -15.14
CA TYR A 147 27.74 8.44 -15.79
C TYR A 147 27.71 8.61 -17.31
N THR A 148 28.76 8.15 -17.99
CA THR A 148 28.86 8.21 -19.45
C THR A 148 28.31 6.92 -20.05
N PHE A 149 27.30 7.04 -20.90
CA PHE A 149 26.70 5.93 -21.64
C PHE A 149 26.44 6.38 -23.08
N ASP A 150 26.48 5.43 -24.01
CA ASP A 150 25.95 5.61 -25.34
C ASP A 150 24.43 5.81 -25.28
N ASP A 151 23.87 6.62 -26.19
CA ASP A 151 22.44 6.90 -26.29
C ASP A 151 21.78 7.45 -25.01
N ARG A 152 22.54 8.16 -24.16
CA ARG A 152 22.08 8.70 -22.86
C ARG A 152 20.71 9.40 -22.91
N ALA A 153 20.48 10.23 -23.94
CA ALA A 153 19.21 10.95 -24.07
C ALA A 153 18.03 9.99 -24.28
N LEU A 154 18.19 8.96 -25.10
CA LEU A 154 17.17 7.94 -25.34
C LEU A 154 16.90 7.16 -24.05
N ILE A 155 17.94 6.72 -23.35
CA ILE A 155 17.81 5.96 -22.09
C ILE A 155 17.09 6.78 -21.02
N LEU A 156 17.43 8.07 -20.87
CA LEU A 156 16.72 8.98 -19.97
C LEU A 156 15.24 9.09 -20.36
N CYS A 157 14.93 9.38 -21.63
CA CYS A 157 13.54 9.47 -22.08
C CYS A 157 12.75 8.19 -21.79
N VAL A 158 13.32 7.01 -22.06
CA VAL A 158 12.68 5.71 -21.79
C VAL A 158 12.49 5.49 -20.29
N THR A 159 13.50 5.79 -19.47
CA THR A 159 13.46 5.61 -18.02
C THR A 159 12.43 6.54 -17.38
N THR A 160 12.44 7.83 -17.73
CA THR A 160 11.44 8.80 -17.25
C THR A 160 10.03 8.41 -17.69
N LEU A 161 9.84 7.98 -18.94
CA LEU A 161 8.53 7.55 -19.45
C LEU A 161 8.02 6.31 -18.70
N LEU A 162 8.87 5.30 -18.52
CA LEU A 162 8.52 4.08 -17.80
C LEU A 162 8.19 4.39 -16.33
N GLY A 163 8.97 5.27 -15.69
CA GLY A 163 8.72 5.77 -14.34
C GLY A 163 7.37 6.47 -14.22
N ALA A 164 7.05 7.39 -15.15
CA ALA A 164 5.79 8.10 -15.19
C ALA A 164 4.59 7.15 -15.38
N VAL A 165 4.68 6.22 -16.33
CA VAL A 165 3.63 5.21 -16.61
C VAL A 165 3.41 4.31 -15.39
N THR A 166 4.49 3.84 -14.77
CA THR A 166 4.42 2.95 -13.61
C THR A 166 3.85 3.66 -12.38
N SER A 167 4.28 4.90 -12.11
CA SER A 167 3.74 5.71 -11.02
C SER A 167 2.25 5.99 -11.22
N PHE A 168 1.84 6.34 -12.45
CA PHE A 168 0.44 6.49 -12.79
C PHE A 168 -0.36 5.19 -12.63
N GLY A 169 0.21 4.05 -13.00
CA GLY A 169 -0.37 2.73 -12.80
C GLY A 169 -0.65 2.45 -11.31
N PHE A 170 0.33 2.68 -10.43
CA PHE A 170 0.13 2.54 -8.98
C PHE A 170 -0.91 3.52 -8.44
N TYR A 171 -0.94 4.76 -8.93
CA TYR A 171 -1.95 5.74 -8.55
C TYR A 171 -3.37 5.30 -8.95
N ARG A 172 -3.54 4.81 -10.19
CA ARG A 172 -4.82 4.27 -10.68
C ARG A 172 -5.26 3.06 -9.88
N ALA A 173 -4.34 2.11 -9.63
CA ALA A 173 -4.62 0.92 -8.84
C ALA A 173 -5.05 1.29 -7.42
N TRP A 174 -4.33 2.22 -6.76
CA TRP A 174 -4.69 2.73 -5.45
C TRP A 174 -6.09 3.37 -5.43
N SER A 175 -6.39 4.23 -6.41
CA SER A 175 -7.69 4.90 -6.50
C SER A 175 -8.83 3.89 -6.71
N ALA A 176 -8.65 2.92 -7.62
CA ALA A 176 -9.66 1.92 -7.94
C ALA A 176 -9.92 0.96 -6.75
N LEU A 177 -8.87 0.56 -6.04
CA LEU A 177 -8.98 -0.25 -4.82
C LEU A 177 -9.72 0.52 -3.71
N THR A 178 -9.40 1.81 -3.54
CA THR A 178 -10.03 2.69 -2.55
C THR A 178 -11.53 2.85 -2.82
N GLU A 179 -11.89 3.18 -4.06
CA GLU A 179 -13.28 3.34 -4.49
C GLU A 179 -14.06 2.03 -4.35
N THR A 180 -13.50 0.92 -4.83
CA THR A 180 -14.13 -0.40 -4.70
C THR A 180 -14.33 -0.78 -3.23
N GLY A 181 -13.36 -0.45 -2.37
CA GLY A 181 -13.47 -0.64 -0.92
C GLY A 181 -14.64 0.14 -0.32
N TYR A 182 -14.79 1.42 -0.66
CA TYR A 182 -15.90 2.23 -0.19
C TYR A 182 -17.25 1.75 -0.72
N ARG A 183 -17.35 1.43 -2.01
CA ARG A 183 -18.58 0.90 -2.62
C ARG A 183 -19.03 -0.39 -1.96
N LYS A 184 -18.11 -1.36 -1.76
CA LYS A 184 -18.44 -2.63 -1.11
C LYS A 184 -18.88 -2.43 0.34
N LEU A 185 -18.19 -1.56 1.08
CA LEU A 185 -18.54 -1.25 2.46
C LEU A 185 -19.94 -0.63 2.56
N ALA A 186 -20.28 0.30 1.65
CA ALA A 186 -21.60 0.92 1.59
C ALA A 186 -22.71 -0.11 1.27
N GLN A 187 -22.49 -0.98 0.28
CA GLN A 187 -23.43 -2.05 -0.08
C GLN A 187 -23.68 -3.03 1.08
N GLN A 188 -22.62 -3.48 1.75
CA GLN A 188 -22.73 -4.39 2.88
C GLN A 188 -23.49 -3.78 4.05
N THR A 189 -23.28 -2.48 4.31
CA THR A 189 -23.98 -1.77 5.39
C THR A 189 -25.45 -1.53 5.07
N ALA A 190 -25.79 -1.26 3.79
CA ALA A 190 -27.17 -1.08 3.34
C ALA A 190 -28.00 -2.36 3.47
N LEU A 191 -27.45 -3.52 3.07
CA LEU A 191 -28.13 -4.82 3.17
C LEU A 191 -28.48 -5.18 4.61
N LEU A 192 -27.60 -4.89 5.56
CA LEU A 192 -27.83 -5.14 6.99
C LEU A 192 -28.85 -4.19 7.62
N THR A 193 -29.17 -3.07 6.97
CA THR A 193 -30.16 -2.09 7.44
C THR A 193 -31.53 -2.32 6.81
N SER A 194 -31.65 -3.22 5.82
CA SER A 194 -32.93 -3.60 5.22
C SER A 194 -33.66 -4.52 6.20
N PRO A 195 -34.78 -4.09 6.81
CA PRO A 195 -35.47 -4.89 7.80
C PRO A 195 -36.15 -6.05 7.08
N ALA A 196 -35.64 -7.25 7.27
CA ALA A 196 -36.47 -8.44 7.17
C ALA A 196 -37.45 -8.37 8.36
N VAL A 197 -38.56 -7.64 8.19
CA VAL A 197 -39.73 -7.82 9.06
C VAL A 197 -40.34 -9.13 8.59
N PRO A 198 -40.25 -10.24 9.36
CA PRO A 198 -41.13 -11.35 9.11
C PRO A 198 -42.52 -10.80 9.41
N SER A 199 -43.38 -10.74 8.40
CA SER A 199 -44.81 -10.53 8.62
C SER A 199 -45.25 -11.61 9.63
N GLN A 200 -45.48 -11.21 10.89
CA GLN A 200 -46.08 -12.12 11.85
C GLN A 200 -47.43 -12.55 11.25
N PRO A 201 -47.71 -13.86 11.14
CA PRO A 201 -49.01 -14.31 10.71
C PRO A 201 -50.04 -13.77 11.70
N ASP A 202 -51.03 -13.06 11.15
CA ASP A 202 -52.11 -12.43 11.89
C ASP A 202 -52.88 -13.52 12.65
N PRO A 203 -52.88 -13.54 14.00
CA PRO A 203 -53.56 -14.58 14.78
C PRO A 203 -55.10 -14.46 14.74
N SER A 204 -55.63 -13.53 13.96
CA SER A 204 -57.07 -13.24 13.85
C SER A 204 -57.81 -14.07 12.79
N ALA A 205 -57.13 -14.96 12.05
CA ALA A 205 -57.74 -15.75 10.97
C ALA A 205 -58.31 -17.15 11.36
N THR A 206 -58.47 -17.46 12.65
CA THR A 206 -58.99 -18.77 13.13
C THR A 206 -60.28 -18.70 13.95
N LEU A 207 -61.19 -17.78 13.62
CA LEU A 207 -62.56 -17.78 14.16
C LEU A 207 -63.58 -17.48 13.06
N THR A 208 -63.76 -18.43 12.15
CA THR A 208 -65.00 -18.63 11.37
C THR A 208 -65.14 -20.10 11.01
#